data_AF-A0A535VYA5-F1
#
_entry.id   AF-A0A535VYA5-F1
#
_cell.length_a   1.000
_cell.length_b   1.000
_cell.length_c   1.000
_cell.angle_alpha   90.00
_cell.angle_beta   90.00
_cell.angle_gamma   90.00
#
_symmetry.space_group_name_H-M   'P 1'
#
loop_
_entity.id
_entity.type
_entity.pdbx_description
1 polymer ?
#
loop_
_entity_poly.entity_id
_entity_poly.type
_entity_poly.pdbx_seq_one_letter_code
_entity_poly.pdbx_strand_id
1 'polypeptide(L)'
;MRRMWPRRFALVGTTAMPLAALVAGVVVTAAVNPLAEVRTYLPDSRLAQIQACLDTIPRDASVAASNTLVPHLSHRQVIYVISLRSDADYLVVDPSTYSNFFKGEEDQLRNTVRGALAAGYAVVCAKGTTLVLARTGSQLQLTPELQRWLSAECSGRACASP
;
A
#
# COMPACT_ATOMS: atom_id res chain seq x y z
N MET A 1 -3.60 60.29 -56.65
CA MET A 1 -3.43 58.83 -56.86
C MET A 1 -3.66 58.12 -55.53
N ARG A 2 -4.37 56.98 -55.48
CA ARG A 2 -4.61 56.24 -54.22
C ARG A 2 -3.41 55.36 -53.86
N ARG A 3 -2.82 55.51 -52.67
CA ARG A 3 -1.84 54.55 -52.13
C ARG A 3 -2.57 53.27 -51.71
N MET A 4 -2.29 52.17 -52.38
CA MET A 4 -2.91 50.87 -52.11
C MET A 4 -2.08 50.12 -51.06
N TRP A 5 -2.57 50.04 -49.83
CA TRP A 5 -1.91 49.29 -48.75
C TRP A 5 -2.08 47.77 -48.99
N PRO A 6 -1.00 46.98 -49.08
CA PRO A 6 -1.11 45.54 -49.26
C PRO A 6 -1.56 44.88 -47.94
N ARG A 7 -2.83 44.44 -47.89
CA ARG A 7 -3.36 43.60 -46.80
C ARG A 7 -2.62 42.25 -46.80
N ARG A 8 -1.57 42.11 -45.99
CA ARG A 8 -0.79 40.88 -45.79
C ARG A 8 -0.81 40.41 -44.32
N PHE A 9 -2.01 40.36 -43.74
CA PHE A 9 -2.30 39.67 -42.49
C PHE A 9 -3.33 38.58 -42.74
N ALA A 10 -2.86 37.43 -43.22
CA ALA A 10 -3.63 36.20 -43.36
C ALA A 10 -2.66 35.00 -43.33
N LEU A 11 -3.13 33.85 -42.82
CA LEU A 11 -2.49 32.53 -42.94
C LEU A 11 -1.15 32.30 -42.19
N VAL A 12 -1.03 32.80 -40.96
CA VAL A 12 -0.22 32.13 -39.90
C VAL A 12 -1.07 32.06 -38.63
N GLY A 13 -1.86 31.00 -38.45
CA GLY A 13 -2.85 30.97 -37.37
C GLY A 13 -3.59 29.65 -37.08
N THR A 14 -3.21 28.52 -37.67
CA THR A 14 -3.93 27.23 -37.48
C THR A 14 -3.07 26.10 -36.92
N THR A 15 -1.74 26.16 -37.07
CA THR A 15 -0.82 25.09 -36.64
C THR A 15 -0.12 25.35 -35.29
N ALA A 16 -0.04 26.60 -34.84
CA ALA A 16 0.64 26.94 -33.58
C ALA A 16 -0.15 26.50 -32.33
N MET A 17 -1.48 26.62 -32.35
CA MET A 17 -2.36 26.21 -31.24
C MET A 17 -2.26 24.73 -30.86
N PRO A 18 -2.40 23.75 -31.78
CA PRO A 18 -2.29 22.33 -31.41
C PRO A 18 -0.89 21.96 -30.91
N LEU A 19 0.17 22.59 -31.43
CA LEU A 19 1.53 22.35 -30.93
C LEU A 19 1.71 22.85 -29.49
N ALA A 20 1.20 24.04 -29.18
CA ALA A 20 1.23 24.60 -27.83
C ALA A 20 0.43 23.74 -26.82
N ALA A 21 -0.73 23.21 -27.24
CA ALA A 21 -1.53 22.30 -26.42
C ALA A 21 -0.82 20.97 -26.14
N LEU A 22 -0.12 20.39 -27.14
CA LEU A 22 0.68 19.18 -26.96
C LEU A 22 1.87 19.41 -26.02
N VAL A 23 2.60 20.52 -26.17
CA VAL A 23 3.71 20.88 -25.27
C VAL A 23 3.21 21.10 -23.84
N ALA A 24 2.08 21.80 -23.65
CA ALA A 24 1.47 21.97 -22.34
C ALA A 24 1.06 20.62 -21.71
N GLY A 25 0.47 19.71 -22.50
CA GLY A 25 0.12 18.36 -22.06
C GLY A 25 1.34 17.53 -21.62
N VAL A 26 2.45 17.60 -22.36
CA VAL A 26 3.71 16.94 -21.99
C VAL A 26 4.30 17.55 -20.71
N VAL A 27 4.33 18.88 -20.59
CA VAL A 27 4.84 19.57 -19.39
C VAL A 27 4.02 19.22 -18.14
N VAL A 28 2.69 19.24 -18.23
CA VAL A 28 1.81 18.83 -17.13
C VAL A 28 2.05 17.35 -16.78
N THR A 29 2.10 16.46 -17.76
CA THR A 29 2.30 15.02 -17.53
C THR A 29 3.66 14.73 -16.88
N ALA A 30 4.72 15.44 -17.27
CA ALA A 30 6.05 15.32 -16.67
C ALA A 30 6.12 15.91 -15.26
N ALA A 31 5.41 17.02 -15.00
CA ALA A 31 5.39 17.70 -13.71
C ALA A 31 4.56 16.96 -12.64
N VAL A 32 3.41 16.37 -13.01
CA VAL A 32 2.52 15.66 -12.06
C VAL A 32 2.73 14.15 -12.04
N ASN A 33 3.39 13.58 -13.07
CA ASN A 33 3.66 12.15 -13.24
C ASN A 33 2.49 11.25 -12.82
N PRO A 34 1.36 11.24 -13.56
CA PRO A 34 0.13 10.56 -13.12
C PRO A 34 0.28 9.04 -13.00
N LEU A 35 1.31 8.45 -13.61
CA LEU A 35 1.67 7.04 -13.48
C LEU A 35 2.46 6.72 -12.21
N ALA A 36 2.84 7.71 -11.40
CA ALA A 36 3.41 7.49 -10.08
C ALA A 36 2.40 6.81 -9.14
N GLU A 37 1.14 7.25 -9.15
CA GLU A 37 0.09 6.64 -8.30
C GLU A 37 -0.23 5.20 -8.74
N VAL A 38 -0.20 4.91 -10.05
CA VAL A 38 -0.35 3.53 -10.55
C VAL A 38 0.75 2.58 -10.01
N ARG A 39 1.91 3.13 -9.62
CA ARG A 39 3.01 2.37 -8.97
C ARG A 39 2.84 2.24 -7.45
N THR A 40 1.88 2.93 -6.82
CA THR A 40 1.54 2.73 -5.39
C THR A 40 0.53 1.59 -5.21
N TYR A 41 -0.17 1.17 -6.26
CA TYR A 41 -1.03 -0.01 -6.21
C TYR A 41 -0.24 -1.30 -5.98
N LEU A 42 -0.90 -2.28 -5.36
CA LEU A 42 -0.35 -3.62 -5.13
C LEU A 42 -0.74 -4.53 -6.31
N PRO A 43 0.13 -5.45 -6.76
CA PRO A 43 -0.21 -6.37 -7.83
C PRO A 43 -1.28 -7.37 -7.37
N ASP A 44 -2.12 -7.83 -8.31
CA ASP A 44 -3.27 -8.73 -8.03
C ASP A 44 -2.87 -9.99 -7.27
N SER A 45 -1.70 -10.54 -7.56
CA SER A 45 -1.15 -11.71 -6.85
C SER A 45 -0.91 -11.44 -5.36
N ARG A 46 -0.57 -10.21 -4.97
CA ARG A 46 -0.41 -9.81 -3.57
C ARG A 46 -1.75 -9.45 -2.93
N LEU A 47 -2.68 -8.83 -3.67
CA LEU A 47 -4.06 -8.64 -3.19
C LEU A 47 -4.74 -10.00 -2.89
N ALA A 48 -4.50 -11.01 -3.72
CA ALA A 48 -4.94 -12.39 -3.48
C ALA A 48 -4.23 -13.05 -2.28
N GLN A 49 -2.94 -12.80 -2.06
CA GLN A 49 -2.23 -13.25 -0.85
C GLN A 49 -2.81 -12.63 0.43
N ILE A 50 -3.07 -11.32 0.41
CA ILE A 50 -3.70 -10.58 1.50
C ILE A 50 -5.09 -11.17 1.79
N GLN A 51 -5.97 -11.18 0.79
CA GLN A 51 -7.35 -11.66 0.95
C GLN A 51 -7.39 -13.10 1.46
N ALA A 52 -6.60 -14.00 0.87
CA ALA A 52 -6.53 -15.40 1.28
C ALA A 52 -5.83 -15.63 2.64
N CYS A 53 -5.39 -14.59 3.34
CA CYS A 53 -5.10 -14.60 4.77
C CYS A 53 -6.22 -13.94 5.59
N LEU A 54 -6.84 -12.85 5.12
CA LEU A 54 -8.01 -12.23 5.78
C LEU A 54 -9.20 -13.19 5.89
N ASP A 55 -9.37 -14.08 4.90
CA ASP A 55 -10.40 -15.13 4.87
C ASP A 55 -10.22 -16.21 5.97
N THR A 56 -9.06 -16.28 6.63
CA THR A 56 -8.82 -17.21 7.75
C THR A 56 -9.42 -16.74 9.08
N ILE A 57 -9.94 -15.50 9.13
CA ILE A 57 -10.38 -14.84 10.35
C ILE A 57 -11.92 -14.94 10.49
N PRO A 58 -12.47 -15.61 11.52
CA PRO A 58 -13.92 -15.71 11.76
C PRO A 58 -14.59 -14.33 11.77
N ARG A 59 -15.79 -14.19 11.18
CA ARG A 59 -16.42 -12.87 10.90
C ARG A 59 -16.72 -12.03 12.14
N ASP A 60 -16.92 -12.71 13.27
CA ASP A 60 -17.28 -12.22 14.59
C ASP A 60 -16.08 -11.94 15.50
N ALA A 61 -14.91 -12.53 15.21
CA ALA A 61 -13.70 -12.34 16.00
C ALA A 61 -13.17 -10.89 15.94
N SER A 62 -12.60 -10.42 17.05
CA SER A 62 -11.99 -9.09 17.13
C SER A 62 -10.65 -9.04 16.40
N VAL A 63 -10.40 -7.92 15.70
CA VAL A 63 -9.20 -7.77 14.86
C VAL A 63 -8.45 -6.48 15.19
N ALA A 64 -7.14 -6.55 15.33
CA ALA A 64 -6.25 -5.39 15.29
C ALA A 64 -5.36 -5.48 14.04
N ALA A 65 -5.43 -4.48 13.17
CA ALA A 65 -4.77 -4.54 11.85
C ALA A 65 -3.80 -3.37 11.62
N SER A 66 -2.80 -3.57 10.74
CA SER A 66 -2.05 -2.47 10.11
C SER A 66 -3.01 -1.39 9.61
N ASN A 67 -2.64 -0.12 9.78
CA ASN A 67 -3.52 1.03 9.54
C ASN A 67 -4.15 1.02 8.14
N THR A 68 -3.34 0.66 7.15
CA THR A 68 -3.67 0.41 5.74
C THR A 68 -4.72 -0.69 5.49
N LEU A 69 -4.81 -1.70 6.36
CA LEU A 69 -5.73 -2.84 6.23
C LEU A 69 -7.07 -2.63 6.96
N VAL A 70 -7.15 -1.68 7.90
CA VAL A 70 -8.38 -1.37 8.66
C VAL A 70 -9.58 -1.05 7.75
N PRO A 71 -9.46 -0.25 6.66
CA PRO A 71 -10.58 0.00 5.75
C PRO A 71 -11.17 -1.26 5.11
N HIS A 72 -10.34 -2.25 4.77
CA HIS A 72 -10.78 -3.50 4.13
C HIS A 72 -11.52 -4.44 5.11
N LEU A 73 -11.22 -4.30 6.40
CA LEU A 73 -11.79 -5.09 7.50
C LEU A 73 -12.95 -4.37 8.23
N SER A 74 -13.33 -3.17 7.77
CA SER A 74 -14.40 -2.32 8.33
C SER A 74 -15.80 -2.95 8.37
N HIS A 75 -16.01 -4.08 7.69
CA HIS A 75 -17.23 -4.89 7.75
C HIS A 75 -17.37 -5.69 9.06
N ARG A 76 -16.36 -5.65 9.94
CA ARG A 76 -16.32 -6.36 11.23
C ARG A 76 -16.80 -5.47 12.36
N GLN A 77 -17.54 -6.04 13.32
CA GLN A 77 -18.07 -5.30 14.47
C GLN A 77 -16.98 -4.76 15.41
N VAL A 78 -15.84 -5.45 15.51
CA VAL A 78 -14.78 -5.14 16.47
C VAL A 78 -13.42 -5.07 15.76
N ILE A 79 -12.99 -3.84 15.45
CA ILE A 79 -11.74 -3.58 14.75
C ILE A 79 -10.94 -2.43 15.41
N TYR A 80 -9.61 -2.54 15.43
CA TYR A 80 -8.68 -1.50 15.89
C TYR A 80 -7.49 -1.35 14.93
N VAL A 81 -6.82 -0.19 15.00
CA VAL A 81 -5.48 -0.01 14.43
C VAL A 81 -4.46 -0.65 15.39
N ILE A 82 -3.60 -1.52 14.89
CA ILE A 82 -2.69 -2.36 15.69
C ILE A 82 -1.66 -1.57 16.53
N SER A 83 -1.29 -0.37 16.09
CA SER A 83 -0.42 0.55 16.85
C SER A 83 -1.13 1.27 18.00
N LEU A 84 -2.47 1.23 18.05
CA LEU A 84 -3.29 1.79 19.14
C LEU A 84 -3.78 0.71 20.12
N ARG A 85 -4.09 -0.49 19.64
CA ARG A 85 -4.49 -1.66 20.45
C ARG A 85 -4.08 -2.96 19.77
N SER A 86 -3.47 -3.89 20.50
CA SER A 86 -2.92 -5.16 19.98
C SER A 86 -3.23 -6.39 20.85
N ASP A 87 -4.31 -6.35 21.62
CA ASP A 87 -4.80 -7.42 22.51
C ASP A 87 -5.99 -8.21 21.92
N ALA A 88 -6.38 -7.93 20.68
CA ALA A 88 -7.48 -8.58 19.96
C ALA A 88 -7.27 -10.09 19.74
N ASP A 89 -8.34 -10.80 19.40
CA ASP A 89 -8.29 -12.25 19.11
C ASP A 89 -7.34 -12.57 17.95
N TYR A 90 -7.37 -11.72 16.91
CA TYR A 90 -6.52 -11.79 15.72
C TYR A 90 -5.74 -10.49 15.50
N LEU A 91 -4.46 -10.62 15.17
CA LEU A 91 -3.60 -9.51 14.74
C LEU A 91 -3.24 -9.68 13.27
N VAL A 92 -3.36 -8.62 12.47
CA VAL A 92 -3.14 -8.64 11.02
C VAL A 92 -2.11 -7.60 10.62
N VAL A 93 -1.06 -8.02 9.92
CA VAL A 93 0.04 -7.14 9.50
C VAL A 93 0.42 -7.42 8.05
N ASP A 94 0.58 -6.36 7.25
CA ASP A 94 1.31 -6.45 5.98
C ASP A 94 2.12 -5.15 5.76
N PRO A 95 3.45 -5.16 5.99
CA PRO A 95 4.27 -3.96 5.86
C PRO A 95 4.37 -3.47 4.40
N SER A 96 4.09 -4.31 3.39
CA SER A 96 4.13 -3.90 1.98
C SER A 96 2.92 -3.08 1.55
N THR A 97 1.85 -3.05 2.33
CA THR A 97 0.69 -2.19 2.03
C THR A 97 1.04 -0.70 2.18
N TYR A 98 1.91 -0.38 3.13
CA TYR A 98 2.42 0.97 3.37
C TYR A 98 3.16 1.52 2.14
N SER A 99 2.90 2.77 1.80
CA SER A 99 3.69 3.53 0.80
C SER A 99 4.92 4.16 1.44
N ASN A 100 4.77 4.71 2.64
CA ASN A 100 5.81 5.14 3.56
C ASN A 100 5.37 4.83 5.00
N PHE A 101 6.31 4.73 5.94
CA PHE A 101 6.03 4.69 7.38
C PHE A 101 6.30 6.05 8.03
N PHE A 102 5.55 6.38 9.07
CA PHE A 102 5.94 7.47 9.97
C PHE A 102 7.16 7.06 10.82
N LYS A 103 7.91 8.05 11.35
CA LYS A 103 9.16 7.80 12.09
C LYS A 103 8.92 6.89 13.30
N GLY A 104 9.47 5.67 13.25
CA GLY A 104 9.34 4.64 14.30
C GLY A 104 8.07 3.78 14.21
N GLU A 105 7.17 4.02 13.25
CA GLU A 105 5.96 3.21 13.06
C GLU A 105 6.29 1.77 12.66
N GLU A 106 7.27 1.57 11.78
CA GLU A 106 7.67 0.23 11.35
C GLU A 106 8.32 -0.56 12.51
N ASP A 107 9.16 0.09 13.32
CA ASP A 107 9.75 -0.51 14.52
C ASP A 107 8.68 -0.85 15.57
N GLN A 108 7.69 0.03 15.76
CA GLN A 108 6.53 -0.24 16.62
C GLN A 108 5.78 -1.49 16.11
N LEU A 109 5.47 -1.56 14.80
CA LEU A 109 4.75 -2.67 14.18
C LEU A 109 5.52 -4.00 14.34
N ARG A 110 6.84 -4.00 14.17
CA ARG A 110 7.73 -5.15 14.41
C ARG A 110 7.77 -5.55 15.88
N ASN A 111 7.86 -4.58 16.79
CA ASN A 111 7.86 -4.80 18.22
C ASN A 111 6.52 -5.40 18.68
N THR A 112 5.38 -4.96 18.14
CA THR A 112 4.07 -5.55 18.40
C THR A 112 3.98 -6.99 17.89
N VAL A 113 4.47 -7.30 16.69
CA VAL A 113 4.50 -8.68 16.18
C VAL A 113 5.39 -9.58 17.03
N ARG A 114 6.62 -9.15 17.37
CA ARG A 114 7.52 -9.92 18.25
C ARG A 114 6.94 -10.09 19.66
N GLY A 115 6.27 -9.06 20.19
CA GLY A 115 5.57 -9.12 21.48
C GLY A 115 4.39 -10.07 21.49
N ALA A 116 3.58 -10.09 20.42
CA ALA A 116 2.44 -11.01 20.29
C ALA A 116 2.90 -12.48 20.20
N LEU A 117 3.92 -12.77 19.40
CA LEU A 117 4.53 -14.10 19.32
C LEU A 117 5.06 -14.55 20.69
N ALA A 118 5.76 -13.67 21.42
CA ALA A 118 6.21 -13.95 22.79
C ALA A 118 5.08 -14.10 23.81
N ALA A 119 3.93 -13.46 23.58
CA ALA A 119 2.71 -13.57 24.39
C ALA A 119 1.82 -14.79 24.02
N GLY A 120 2.32 -15.70 23.17
CA GLY A 120 1.63 -16.94 22.82
C GLY A 120 0.61 -16.83 21.67
N TYR A 121 0.67 -15.78 20.85
CA TYR A 121 -0.03 -15.80 19.56
C TYR A 121 0.72 -16.67 18.54
N ALA A 122 0.01 -17.58 17.88
CA ALA A 122 0.54 -18.43 16.83
C ALA A 122 0.28 -17.83 15.43
N VAL A 123 1.13 -18.19 14.45
CA VAL A 123 0.98 -17.79 13.05
C VAL A 123 -0.09 -18.65 12.37
N VAL A 124 -1.29 -18.09 12.16
CA VAL A 124 -2.40 -18.80 11.51
C VAL A 124 -2.47 -18.56 10.00
N CYS A 125 -1.85 -17.49 9.49
CA CYS A 125 -1.57 -17.33 8.06
C CYS A 125 -0.28 -16.53 7.83
N ALA A 126 0.53 -16.95 6.85
CA ALA A 126 1.68 -16.20 6.35
C ALA A 126 1.76 -16.39 4.82
N LYS A 127 1.68 -15.30 4.05
CA LYS A 127 1.74 -15.32 2.57
C LYS A 127 2.41 -14.05 2.04
N GLY A 128 3.57 -14.18 1.39
CA GLY A 128 4.40 -13.02 1.03
C GLY A 128 4.71 -12.22 2.29
N THR A 129 4.35 -10.93 2.31
CA THR A 129 4.43 -10.07 3.51
C THR A 129 3.18 -10.03 4.38
N THR A 130 2.09 -10.72 4.03
CA THR A 130 0.88 -10.76 4.87
C THR A 130 1.04 -11.76 5.99
N LEU A 131 0.81 -11.31 7.22
CA LEU A 131 0.83 -12.10 8.45
C LEU A 131 -0.51 -11.98 9.19
N VAL A 132 -1.04 -13.12 9.63
CA VAL A 132 -2.15 -13.19 10.60
C VAL A 132 -1.70 -14.03 11.79
N LEU A 133 -1.82 -13.44 12.97
CA LEU A 133 -1.58 -14.08 14.26
C LEU A 133 -2.91 -14.28 15.00
N ALA A 134 -3.04 -15.36 15.77
CA ALA A 134 -4.18 -15.59 16.65
C ALA A 134 -3.77 -16.30 17.95
N ARG A 135 -4.58 -16.21 19.00
CA ARG A 135 -4.32 -16.86 20.30
C ARG A 135 -4.62 -18.38 20.32
N THR A 136 -4.65 -19.05 19.16
CA THR A 136 -5.11 -20.44 19.01
C THR A 136 -4.07 -21.35 18.34
N GLY A 137 -4.11 -22.64 18.67
CA GLY A 137 -2.97 -23.57 18.56
C GLY A 137 -2.53 -24.07 17.18
N SER A 138 -2.64 -23.27 16.11
CA SER A 138 -2.06 -23.58 14.80
C SER A 138 -0.90 -22.65 14.51
N GLN A 139 0.34 -23.16 14.59
CA GLN A 139 1.55 -22.39 14.31
C GLN A 139 2.19 -22.81 12.98
N LEU A 140 1.92 -22.03 11.94
CA LEU A 140 2.66 -22.07 10.68
C LEU A 140 4.05 -21.42 10.84
N GLN A 141 4.90 -21.58 9.83
CA GLN A 141 6.17 -20.86 9.74
C GLN A 141 5.96 -19.48 9.10
N LEU A 142 6.77 -18.51 9.52
CA LEU A 142 6.88 -17.21 8.84
C LEU A 142 7.52 -17.39 7.46
N THR A 143 7.05 -16.63 6.48
CA THR A 143 7.66 -16.55 5.14
C THR A 143 9.05 -15.89 5.20
N PRO A 144 9.96 -16.15 4.25
CA PRO A 144 11.27 -15.46 4.21
C PRO A 144 11.14 -13.93 4.18
N GLU A 145 10.12 -13.39 3.51
CA GLU A 145 9.82 -11.96 3.45
C GLU A 145 9.46 -11.39 4.84
N LEU A 146 8.66 -12.12 5.63
CA LEU A 146 8.33 -11.74 7.01
C LEU A 146 9.51 -11.91 7.97
N GLN A 147 10.37 -12.91 7.75
CA GLN A 147 11.59 -13.10 8.55
C GLN A 147 12.56 -11.92 8.34
N ARG A 148 12.90 -11.59 7.08
CA ARG A 148 13.74 -10.42 6.72
C ARG A 148 13.15 -9.10 7.23
N TRP A 149 11.82 -8.98 7.25
CA TRP A 149 11.14 -7.80 7.78
C TRP A 149 11.31 -7.69 9.31
N LEU A 150 11.12 -8.79 10.05
CA LEU A 150 11.22 -8.81 11.51
C LEU A 150 12.66 -8.66 12.03
N SER A 151 13.66 -9.08 11.25
CA SER A 151 15.10 -8.93 11.52
C SER A 151 15.67 -7.56 11.12
N ALA A 152 14.91 -6.75 10.39
CA ALA A 152 15.31 -5.45 9.83
C ALA A 152 16.31 -5.49 8.65
N GLU A 153 16.38 -6.61 7.91
CA GLU A 153 17.14 -6.72 6.65
C GLU A 153 16.47 -5.95 5.49
N CYS A 154 15.17 -5.66 5.59
CA CYS A 154 14.40 -4.92 4.60
C CYS A 154 13.36 -4.01 5.28
N SER A 155 12.67 -3.16 4.50
CA SER A 155 11.56 -2.31 4.97
C SER A 155 10.37 -2.39 4.02
N GLY A 156 9.15 -2.43 4.58
CA GLY A 156 7.90 -2.25 3.84
C GLY A 156 7.78 -3.06 2.56
N ARG A 157 7.58 -2.37 1.44
CA ARG A 157 7.46 -2.95 0.09
C ARG A 157 8.72 -3.66 -0.40
N ALA A 158 9.91 -3.25 0.05
CA ALA A 158 11.17 -3.88 -0.37
C ALA A 158 11.32 -5.31 0.19
N CYS A 159 10.64 -5.65 1.29
CA CYS A 159 10.57 -7.02 1.79
C CYS A 159 9.82 -7.99 0.87
N ALA A 160 8.94 -7.47 0.01
CA ALA A 160 8.07 -8.24 -0.87
C ALA A 160 8.61 -8.34 -2.32
N SER A 161 9.92 -8.13 -2.49
CA SER A 161 10.69 -8.48 -3.69
C SER A 161 11.56 -9.72 -3.40
N PRO A 162 11.74 -10.63 -4.37
CA PRO A 162 12.79 -11.65 -4.30
C PRO A 162 14.19 -10.98 -4.32
#